data_AF-A0A8J9VRU9-F1
#
_entry.id   AF-A0A8J9VRU9-F1
#
_cell.length_a   1.000
_cell.length_b   1.000
_cell.length_c   1.000
_cell.angle_alpha   90.00
_cell.angle_beta   90.00
_cell.angle_gamma   90.00
#
_symmetry.space_group_name_H-M   'P 1'
#
loop_
_entity.id
_entity.type
_entity.pdbx_description
1 polymer ?
#
loop_
_entity_poly.entity_id
_entity_poly.type
_entity_poly.pdbx_seq_one_letter_code
_entity_poly.pdbx_strand_id
1 'polypeptide(L)'
;MRQAQGEQAAQGLVDNIHLTMKNIRGSTSYWRKCCSELIATFSCNDLHWPDMIKALLIVDNYQDINKIDQLTFEMKLNLVQKYPIVVARQFSVRTNALMKYVKGNDNCLGGKIVDYRHRI
;
A
#
# COMPACT_ATOMS: atom_id res chain seq x y z
N MET A 1 16.71 10.35 -53.18
CA MET A 1 16.84 11.05 -51.89
C MET A 1 15.78 10.52 -50.95
N ARG A 2 16.16 9.71 -49.95
CA ARG A 2 15.24 9.24 -48.90
C ARG A 2 15.36 10.22 -47.73
N GLN A 3 14.30 10.99 -47.48
CA GLN A 3 14.24 11.88 -46.33
C GLN A 3 14.27 11.03 -45.05
N ALA A 4 15.17 11.40 -44.15
CA ALA A 4 15.32 10.82 -42.83
C ALA A 4 14.07 11.13 -41.99
N GLN A 5 13.38 10.09 -41.53
CA GLN A 5 12.39 10.19 -40.47
C GLN A 5 13.12 10.35 -39.14
N GLY A 6 13.56 11.58 -38.85
CA GLY A 6 13.86 12.03 -37.51
C GLY A 6 12.62 12.70 -36.91
N GLU A 7 12.39 12.47 -35.62
CA GLU A 7 11.51 13.27 -34.75
C GLU A 7 9.99 13.00 -34.85
N GLN A 8 9.58 11.78 -34.54
CA GLN A 8 8.35 11.58 -33.77
C GLN A 8 8.74 11.18 -32.35
N ALA A 9 9.18 12.16 -31.56
CA ALA A 9 9.38 11.98 -30.13
C ALA A 9 8.02 11.68 -29.47
N ALA A 10 7.76 10.39 -29.25
CA ALA A 10 7.06 9.80 -28.12
C ALA A 10 5.99 10.67 -27.39
N GLN A 11 5.06 11.28 -28.13
CA GLN A 11 4.05 12.18 -27.55
C GLN A 11 3.17 11.47 -26.51
N GLY A 12 2.87 10.18 -26.71
CA GLY A 12 2.13 9.36 -25.73
C GLY A 12 2.93 8.87 -24.52
N LEU A 13 4.26 9.03 -24.51
CA LEU A 13 5.13 8.62 -23.39
C LEU A 13 5.12 9.67 -22.27
N VAL A 14 4.98 10.95 -22.64
CA VAL A 14 4.82 12.08 -21.70
C VAL A 14 3.43 12.05 -21.07
N ASP A 15 2.39 11.72 -21.85
CA ASP A 15 1.01 11.63 -21.36
C ASP A 15 0.79 10.50 -20.33
N ASN A 16 1.70 9.52 -20.30
CA ASN A 16 1.61 8.35 -19.44
C ASN A 16 2.83 8.16 -18.54
N ILE A 17 3.50 9.26 -18.14
CA ILE A 17 4.65 9.22 -17.23
C ILE A 17 4.36 8.35 -15.99
N HIS A 18 3.15 8.41 -15.45
CA HIS A 18 2.76 7.63 -14.26
C HIS A 18 2.82 6.11 -14.49
N LEU A 19 2.48 5.63 -15.69
CA LEU A 19 2.54 4.21 -16.08
C LEU A 19 3.99 3.76 -16.28
N THR A 20 4.81 4.59 -16.93
CA THR A 20 6.25 4.32 -17.11
C THR A 20 6.95 4.28 -15.76
N MET A 21 6.65 5.25 -14.88
CA MET A 21 7.21 5.34 -13.53
C MET A 21 6.84 4.12 -12.69
N LYS A 22 5.66 3.51 -12.90
CA LYS A 22 5.20 2.32 -12.17
C LYS A 22 6.16 1.12 -12.28
N ASN A 23 6.99 1.07 -13.33
CA ASN A 23 8.00 0.02 -13.54
C ASN A 23 9.41 0.42 -13.10
N ILE A 24 9.64 1.69 -12.76
CA ILE A 24 10.93 2.21 -12.29
C ILE A 24 11.03 2.05 -10.79
N ARG A 25 11.92 1.18 -10.30
CA ARG A 25 12.15 0.97 -8.87
C ARG A 25 12.53 2.28 -8.18
N GLY A 26 11.96 2.50 -6.99
CA GLY A 26 12.19 3.72 -6.21
C GLY A 26 11.38 4.93 -6.67
N SER A 27 10.53 4.82 -7.70
CA SER A 27 9.53 5.85 -7.99
C SER A 27 8.32 5.75 -7.06
N THR A 28 7.59 6.84 -6.87
CA THR A 28 6.34 6.84 -6.08
C THR A 28 5.27 5.91 -6.70
N SER A 29 5.17 5.89 -8.04
CA SER A 29 4.21 5.02 -8.75
C SER A 29 4.56 3.53 -8.58
N TYR A 30 5.84 3.19 -8.57
CA TYR A 30 6.32 1.84 -8.28
C TYR A 30 6.00 1.42 -6.85
N TRP A 31 6.21 2.32 -5.86
CA TRP A 31 5.85 2.04 -4.47
C TRP A 31 4.34 1.79 -4.31
N ARG A 32 3.50 2.60 -4.96
CA ARG A 32 2.04 2.39 -4.96
C ARG A 32 1.64 1.03 -5.56
N LYS A 33 2.28 0.61 -6.66
CA LYS A 33 2.10 -0.74 -7.23
C LYS A 33 2.50 -1.82 -6.21
N CYS A 34 3.70 -1.73 -5.66
CA CYS A 34 4.18 -2.68 -4.65
C CYS A 34 3.24 -2.74 -3.45
N CYS A 35 2.78 -1.61 -2.91
CA CYS A 35 1.83 -1.60 -1.80
C CYS A 35 0.50 -2.28 -2.16
N SER A 36 -0.02 -2.10 -3.37
CA SER A 36 -1.24 -2.81 -3.80
C SER A 36 -1.05 -4.32 -3.89
N GLU A 37 0.11 -4.78 -4.38
CA GLU A 37 0.46 -6.21 -4.45
C GLU A 37 0.75 -6.77 -3.03
N LEU A 38 1.36 -5.97 -2.16
CA LEU A 38 1.62 -6.33 -0.77
C LEU A 38 0.33 -6.39 0.04
N ILE A 39 -0.67 -5.54 -0.20
CA ILE A 39 -2.02 -5.67 0.40
C ILE A 39 -2.63 -7.02 0.06
N ALA A 40 -2.49 -7.46 -1.19
CA ALA A 40 -3.00 -8.75 -1.64
C ALA A 40 -2.20 -9.94 -1.04
N THR A 41 -0.91 -9.74 -0.75
CA THR A 41 0.01 -10.80 -0.28
C THR A 41 0.07 -10.92 1.25
N PHE A 42 0.08 -9.79 1.97
CA PHE A 42 -0.26 -9.71 3.40
C PHE A 42 -1.76 -9.90 3.50
N SER A 43 -2.20 -11.10 3.13
CA SER A 43 -3.58 -11.51 3.17
C SER A 43 -4.16 -11.00 4.48
N CYS A 44 -5.21 -10.20 4.40
CA CYS A 44 -6.12 -9.96 5.50
C CYS A 44 -6.85 -11.26 5.90
N ASN A 45 -6.23 -12.44 5.71
CA ASN A 45 -6.75 -13.78 5.93
C ASN A 45 -7.37 -13.90 7.31
N ASP A 46 -6.77 -13.21 8.28
CA ASP A 46 -7.24 -13.35 9.64
C ASP A 46 -8.24 -12.26 10.02
N LEU A 47 -8.40 -11.15 9.28
CA LEU A 47 -9.18 -9.96 9.72
C LEU A 47 -8.86 -9.55 11.18
N HIS A 48 -7.72 -9.99 11.73
CA HIS A 48 -7.29 -9.85 13.13
C HIS A 48 -6.50 -8.56 13.34
N TRP A 49 -6.86 -7.49 12.62
CA TRP A 49 -6.17 -6.22 12.74
C TRP A 49 -7.05 -5.26 13.54
N PRO A 50 -6.98 -5.26 14.88
CA PRO A 50 -7.90 -4.50 15.71
C PRO A 50 -7.85 -3.00 15.39
N ASP A 51 -6.69 -2.43 15.08
CA ASP A 51 -6.58 -1.01 14.71
C ASP A 51 -7.26 -0.70 13.37
N MET A 52 -7.18 -1.63 12.40
CA MET A 52 -7.85 -1.49 11.12
C MET A 52 -9.36 -1.56 11.31
N ILE A 53 -9.85 -2.55 12.08
CA ILE A 53 -11.28 -2.70 12.38
C ILE A 53 -11.78 -1.49 13.19
N LYS A 54 -11.03 -0.95 14.15
CA LYS A 54 -11.36 0.31 14.85
C LYS A 54 -11.53 1.46 13.88
N ALA A 55 -10.59 1.64 12.95
CA ALA A 55 -10.66 2.69 11.96
C ALA A 55 -11.92 2.56 11.08
N LEU A 56 -12.29 1.33 10.72
CA LEU A 56 -13.52 1.05 9.96
C LEU A 56 -14.78 1.33 10.78
N LEU A 57 -14.82 0.93 12.06
CA LEU A 57 -15.93 1.21 12.98
C LEU A 57 -16.14 2.71 13.21
N ILE A 58 -15.05 3.48 13.31
CA ILE A 58 -15.11 4.95 13.43
C ILE A 58 -15.77 5.55 12.18
N VAL A 59 -15.39 5.09 10.99
CA VAL A 59 -16.00 5.58 9.73
C VAL A 59 -17.46 5.12 9.58
N ASP A 60 -17.79 3.95 10.12
CA ASP A 60 -19.15 3.41 10.13
C ASP A 60 -20.06 4.04 11.21
N ASN A 61 -19.54 4.98 12.02
CA ASN A 61 -20.22 5.60 13.17
C ASN A 61 -20.75 4.58 14.19
N TYR A 62 -20.03 3.47 14.37
CA TYR A 62 -20.41 2.45 15.34
C TYR A 62 -20.18 2.96 16.77
N GLN A 63 -21.19 2.86 17.63
CA GLN A 63 -21.15 3.39 19.01
C GLN A 63 -20.14 2.64 19.91
N ASP A 64 -20.00 1.33 19.70
CA ASP A 64 -19.19 0.44 20.54
C ASP A 64 -17.82 0.10 19.90
N ILE A 65 -16.99 1.12 19.66
CA ILE A 65 -15.68 0.98 18.97
C ILE A 65 -14.73 0.02 19.69
N ASN A 66 -14.90 -0.16 21.01
CA ASN A 66 -14.01 -0.98 21.84
C ASN A 66 -14.36 -2.49 21.84
N LYS A 67 -15.49 -2.91 21.27
CA LYS A 67 -15.96 -4.31 21.29
C LYS A 67 -15.59 -5.08 20.02
N ILE A 68 -14.34 -4.96 19.57
CA ILE A 68 -13.84 -5.55 18.30
C ILE A 68 -13.83 -7.08 18.36
N ASP A 69 -13.54 -7.63 19.54
CA ASP A 69 -13.45 -9.08 19.75
C ASP A 69 -14.83 -9.75 19.72
N GLN A 70 -15.90 -8.96 19.84
CA GLN A 70 -17.29 -9.43 19.75
C GLN A 70 -17.82 -9.40 18.31
N LEU A 71 -17.10 -8.76 17.37
CA LEU A 71 -17.49 -8.73 15.97
C LEU A 71 -17.27 -10.08 15.32
N THR A 72 -18.31 -10.60 14.67
CA THR A 72 -18.21 -11.80 13.85
C THR A 72 -17.29 -11.55 12.65
N PHE A 73 -16.75 -12.64 12.09
CA PHE A 73 -15.95 -12.58 10.88
C PHE A 73 -16.69 -11.90 9.73
N GLU A 74 -17.98 -12.21 9.55
CA GLU A 74 -18.82 -11.66 8.49
C GLU A 74 -18.98 -10.13 8.62
N MET A 75 -19.18 -9.61 9.84
CA MET A 75 -19.23 -8.17 10.08
C MET A 75 -17.89 -7.50 9.73
N LYS A 76 -16.77 -8.10 10.12
CA LYS A 76 -15.43 -7.58 9.78
C LYS A 76 -15.20 -7.57 8.27
N LEU A 77 -15.63 -8.63 7.57
CA LEU A 77 -15.54 -8.73 6.12
C LEU A 77 -16.38 -7.64 5.43
N ASN A 78 -17.63 -7.45 5.87
CA ASN A 78 -18.52 -6.41 5.34
C ASN A 78 -17.92 -5.01 5.53
N LEU A 79 -17.32 -4.72 6.69
CA LEU A 79 -16.65 -3.43 6.94
C LEU A 79 -15.47 -3.19 5.98
N VAL A 80 -14.65 -4.22 5.75
CA VAL A 80 -13.51 -4.14 4.82
C VAL A 80 -13.96 -3.90 3.38
N GLN A 81 -15.02 -4.60 2.95
CA GLN A 81 -15.60 -4.43 1.61
C GLN A 81 -16.29 -3.07 1.44
N LYS A 82 -16.93 -2.55 2.49
CA LYS A 82 -17.64 -1.26 2.48
C LYS A 82 -16.69 -0.07 2.44
N TYR A 83 -15.52 -0.15 3.09
CA TYR A 83 -14.58 0.98 3.21
C TYR A 83 -13.15 0.64 2.72
N PRO A 84 -12.97 0.27 1.44
CA PRO A 84 -11.67 -0.16 0.90
C PRO A 84 -10.60 0.94 0.96
N ILE A 85 -11.01 2.22 0.88
CA ILE A 85 -10.10 3.37 0.97
C ILE A 85 -9.47 3.45 2.38
N VAL A 86 -10.26 3.19 3.42
CA VAL A 86 -9.79 3.21 4.81
C VAL A 86 -8.81 2.07 5.05
N VAL A 87 -9.12 0.88 4.51
CA VAL A 87 -8.22 -0.29 4.53
C VAL A 87 -6.88 0.03 3.88
N ALA A 88 -6.88 0.57 2.66
CA ALA A 88 -5.66 0.94 1.95
C ALA A 88 -4.82 1.98 2.71
N ARG A 89 -5.48 2.95 3.35
CA ARG A 89 -4.82 3.97 4.18
C ARG A 89 -4.18 3.36 5.43
N GLN A 90 -4.90 2.52 6.16
CA GLN A 90 -4.40 1.86 7.37
C GLN A 90 -3.24 0.91 7.05
N PHE A 91 -3.35 0.17 5.96
CA PHE A 91 -2.25 -0.64 5.45
C PHE A 91 -1.01 0.20 5.18
N SER A 92 -1.16 1.31 4.45
CA SER A 92 -0.05 2.22 4.13
C SER A 92 0.63 2.77 5.39
N VAL A 93 -0.14 3.14 6.42
CA VAL A 93 0.38 3.59 7.72
C VAL A 93 1.23 2.49 8.37
N ARG A 94 0.73 1.25 8.43
CA ARG A 94 1.46 0.12 9.01
C ARG A 94 2.72 -0.24 8.22
N THR A 95 2.65 -0.27 6.89
CA THR A 95 3.82 -0.53 6.05
C THR A 95 4.88 0.55 6.25
N ASN A 96 4.50 1.83 6.31
CA ASN A 96 5.44 2.91 6.56
C ASN A 96 6.07 2.83 7.96
N ALA A 97 5.30 2.45 8.98
CA ALA A 97 5.82 2.23 10.33
C ALA A 97 6.82 1.06 10.38
N LEU A 98 6.49 -0.05 9.70
CA LEU A 98 7.39 -1.20 9.55
C LEU A 98 8.69 -0.80 8.85
N MET A 99 8.60 -0.07 7.73
CA MET A 99 9.79 0.39 7.00
C MET A 99 10.65 1.34 7.84
N LYS A 100 10.04 2.23 8.63
CA LYS A 100 10.77 3.09 9.58
C LYS A 100 11.48 2.27 10.65
N TYR A 101 10.81 1.29 11.23
CA TYR A 101 11.39 0.41 12.24
C TYR A 101 12.59 -0.37 11.70
N VAL A 102 12.42 -0.96 10.51
CA VAL A 102 13.46 -1.71 9.79
C VAL A 102 14.68 -0.83 9.48
N LYS A 103 14.46 0.42 9.04
CA LYS A 103 15.57 1.35 8.73
C LYS A 103 16.27 1.89 9.97
N GLY A 104 15.56 1.98 11.10
CA GLY A 104 16.11 2.48 12.35
C GLY A 104 16.79 1.43 13.22
N ASN A 105 16.62 0.13 12.91
CA ASN A 105 17.14 -0.96 13.72
C ASN A 105 17.96 -1.93 12.87
N ASP A 106 19.30 -1.79 12.95
CA ASP A 106 20.25 -2.61 12.20
C ASP A 106 20.26 -4.09 12.63
N ASN A 107 19.63 -4.47 13.76
CA ASN A 107 19.62 -5.85 14.25
C ASN A 107 18.26 -6.54 14.12
N CYS A 108 17.23 -5.87 13.58
CA CYS A 108 15.88 -6.42 13.58
C CYS A 108 15.71 -7.72 12.79
N LEU A 109 16.57 -7.98 11.80
CA LEU A 109 16.59 -9.23 11.00
C LEU A 109 17.97 -9.90 11.01
N GLY A 110 18.75 -9.72 12.08
CA GLY A 110 20.09 -10.33 12.21
C GLY A 110 21.21 -9.58 11.47
N GLY A 111 20.93 -8.38 10.95
CA GLY A 111 21.91 -7.51 10.32
C GLY A 111 21.27 -6.34 9.58
N LYS A 112 22.10 -5.38 9.18
CA LYS A 112 21.64 -4.14 8.54
C LYS A 112 20.94 -4.45 7.22
N ILE A 113 19.69 -4.02 7.12
CA ILE A 113 18.88 -4.23 5.92
C ILE A 113 19.22 -3.13 4.92
N VAL A 114 19.73 -3.54 3.75
CA VAL A 114 19.90 -2.64 2.61
C VAL A 114 18.61 -2.62 1.81
N ASP A 115 17.90 -1.50 1.90
CA ASP A 115 16.63 -1.30 1.21
C ASP A 115 16.84 -0.75 -0.21
N TYR A 116 16.51 -1.56 -1.21
CA TYR A 116 16.55 -1.18 -2.63
C TYR A 116 15.16 -0.82 -3.19
N ARG A 117 14.12 -0.81 -2.36
CA ARG A 117 12.71 -0.69 -2.79
C ARG A 117 12.03 0.59 -2.31
N HIS A 118 12.25 1.03 -1.08
CA HIS A 118 11.51 2.14 -0.49
C HIS A 118 12.33 3.44 -0.48
N ARG A 119 12.06 4.31 -1.47
CA ARG A 119 12.52 5.71 -1.44
C ARG A 119 11.43 6.58 -0.81
N ILE A 120 11.81 7.40 0.16
CA ILE A 120 10.97 8.48 0.71
C ILE A 120 10.95 9.60 -0.33
#